data_AF-A0A7K1U3R6-F1
#
_entry.id   AF-A0A7K1U3R6-F1
#
_cell.length_a   1.000
_cell.length_b   1.000
_cell.length_c   1.000
_cell.angle_alpha   90.00
_cell.angle_beta   90.00
_cell.angle_gamma   90.00
#
_symmetry.space_group_name_H-M   'P 1'
#
loop_
_entity.id
_entity.type
_entity.pdbx_description
1 polymer ?
#
loop_
_entity_poly.entity_id
_entity_poly.type
_entity_poly.pdbx_seq_one_letter_code
_entity_poly.pdbx_strand_id
1 'polypeptide(L)'
;MSFERFQGVNQTSPNSCGAFALAAALEDMGLAEIPMALNTEVIVEGYTKPSPQAYAQRIYQITGNVMLGESVAMYQYSSPAMHQNPPSALTCVAHRSGMEASCIRVSYNIAAQEYFSRLELQNISPWPNLFDAEVALISPQFGEVMGPVEYLSFPEKNQVHLLGVNDHKHWIVIGYDTCYDSASGTVCRYDREQPLPLRTFITLERKYKFSGWWISLERQ
;
A
#
# COMPACT_ATOMS: atom_id res chain seq x y z
N MET A 1 2.07 10.82 15.24
CA MET A 1 1.53 10.40 13.93
C MET A 1 0.15 9.84 14.22
N SER A 2 -0.88 10.54 13.74
CA SER A 2 -2.28 10.23 14.06
C SER A 2 -3.11 10.33 12.80
N PHE A 3 -3.79 9.25 12.45
CA PHE A 3 -4.64 9.18 11.26
C PHE A 3 -6.03 9.78 11.47
N GLU A 4 -6.25 10.59 12.50
CA GLU A 4 -7.56 11.15 12.90
C GLU A 4 -8.39 11.73 11.75
N ARG A 5 -7.76 12.37 10.76
CA ARG A 5 -8.45 12.93 9.58
C ARG A 5 -9.10 11.89 8.67
N PHE A 6 -8.67 10.63 8.78
CA PHE A 6 -9.24 9.48 8.09
C PHE A 6 -10.29 8.73 8.92
N GLN A 7 -10.62 9.19 10.13
CA GLN A 7 -11.73 8.59 10.90
C GLN A 7 -13.04 8.73 10.12
N GLY A 8 -13.70 7.59 9.87
CA GLY A 8 -14.92 7.51 9.07
C GLY A 8 -14.71 7.60 7.56
N VAL A 9 -13.47 7.76 7.09
CA VAL A 9 -13.13 7.71 5.66
C VAL A 9 -12.85 6.27 5.30
N ASN A 10 -13.72 5.61 4.54
CA ASN A 10 -13.55 4.22 4.14
C ASN A 10 -13.41 4.09 2.62
N GLN A 11 -12.82 2.97 2.19
CA GLN A 11 -12.70 2.63 0.78
C GLN A 11 -14.08 2.56 0.12
N THR A 12 -14.16 3.04 -1.12
CA THR A 12 -15.44 3.10 -1.87
C THR A 12 -15.57 2.00 -2.92
N SER A 13 -14.48 1.29 -3.22
CA SER A 13 -14.44 0.15 -4.13
C SER A 13 -13.71 -1.05 -3.50
N PRO A 14 -14.01 -2.30 -3.90
CA PRO A 14 -13.44 -3.51 -3.31
C PRO A 14 -11.91 -3.68 -3.36
N ASN A 15 -11.18 -2.78 -4.03
CA ASN A 15 -9.74 -2.90 -4.23
C ASN A 15 -8.99 -1.58 -4.01
N SER A 16 -9.62 -0.58 -3.37
CA SER A 16 -9.01 0.74 -3.13
C SER A 16 -8.32 0.86 -1.77
N CYS A 17 -8.28 -0.21 -0.98
CA CYS A 17 -7.68 -0.22 0.36
C CYS A 17 -6.23 0.26 0.40
N GLY A 18 -5.41 -0.13 -0.60
CA GLY A 18 -4.01 0.30 -0.71
C GLY A 18 -3.89 1.81 -0.94
N ALA A 19 -4.73 2.36 -1.81
CA ALA A 19 -4.76 3.79 -2.08
C ALA A 19 -5.20 4.63 -0.87
N PHE A 20 -6.20 4.17 -0.12
CA PHE A 20 -6.64 4.83 1.11
C PHE A 20 -5.57 4.73 2.21
N ALA A 21 -4.94 3.57 2.38
CA ALA A 21 -3.83 3.39 3.31
C ALA A 21 -2.64 4.30 2.96
N LEU A 22 -2.29 4.39 1.67
CA LEU A 22 -1.21 5.27 1.19
C LEU A 22 -1.54 6.75 1.34
N ALA A 23 -2.79 7.16 1.07
CA ALA A 23 -3.23 8.53 1.29
C ALA A 23 -3.02 8.96 2.75
N ALA A 24 -3.41 8.10 3.69
CA ALA A 24 -3.22 8.34 5.11
C ALA A 24 -1.75 8.40 5.51
N ALA A 25 -0.92 7.52 4.94
CA ALA A 25 0.52 7.54 5.17
C ALA A 25 1.16 8.84 4.66
N LEU A 26 0.86 9.25 3.42
CA LEU A 26 1.44 10.45 2.81
C LEU A 26 0.96 11.73 3.50
N GLU A 27 -0.31 11.80 3.88
CA GLU A 27 -0.83 12.93 4.67
C GLU A 27 -0.13 13.04 6.04
N ASP A 28 0.04 11.92 6.75
CA ASP A 28 0.75 11.91 8.03
C ASP A 28 2.25 12.25 7.87
N MET A 29 2.85 11.93 6.72
CA MET A 29 4.19 12.36 6.34
C MET A 29 4.30 13.85 5.99
N GLY A 30 3.19 14.59 5.90
CA GLY A 30 3.16 16.00 5.47
C GLY A 30 3.27 16.17 3.95
N LEU A 31 3.11 15.09 3.19
CA LEU A 31 3.16 15.04 1.73
C LEU A 31 1.73 14.96 1.19
N ALA A 32 0.99 16.05 1.31
CA ALA A 32 -0.45 16.11 1.01
C ALA A 32 -0.79 16.76 -0.35
N GLU A 33 0.09 16.67 -1.35
CA GLU A 33 -0.25 17.06 -2.73
C GLU A 33 0.28 16.04 -3.74
N ILE A 34 -0.59 15.60 -4.68
CA ILE A 34 -0.19 14.78 -5.83
C ILE A 34 0.42 15.71 -6.87
N PRO A 35 1.71 15.58 -7.23
CA PRO A 35 2.27 16.38 -8.32
C PRO A 35 1.67 15.96 -9.67
N MET A 36 1.55 16.95 -10.56
CA MET A 36 0.88 16.86 -11.86
C MET A 36 1.47 15.86 -12.87
N ALA A 37 2.55 15.14 -12.56
CA ALA A 37 3.27 14.26 -13.49
C ALA A 37 2.63 12.86 -13.70
N LEU A 38 1.32 12.75 -13.52
CA LEU A 38 0.52 11.55 -13.83
C LEU A 38 -0.66 11.86 -14.78
N ASN A 39 -0.59 13.01 -15.45
CA ASN A 39 -1.57 13.41 -16.44
C ASN A 39 -1.33 12.66 -17.76
N THR A 40 -2.24 11.76 -18.13
CA THR A 40 -2.45 11.44 -19.55
C THR A 40 -3.86 11.86 -19.94
N GLU A 41 -4.15 13.15 -19.76
CA GLU A 41 -5.22 13.96 -20.37
C GLU A 41 -6.69 13.54 -20.13
N VAL A 42 -6.98 12.46 -19.39
CA VAL A 42 -8.35 11.98 -19.12
C VAL A 42 -8.65 11.77 -17.63
N ILE A 43 -8.57 12.85 -16.84
CA ILE A 43 -9.34 13.07 -15.60
C ILE A 43 -10.34 14.19 -15.91
N VAL A 44 -11.05 14.10 -17.04
CA VAL A 44 -11.89 15.20 -17.49
C VAL A 44 -13.10 15.28 -16.57
N GLU A 45 -13.05 16.31 -15.74
CA GLU A 45 -14.17 16.87 -14.99
C GLU A 45 -14.62 16.12 -13.74
N GLY A 46 -13.84 16.36 -12.68
CA GLY A 46 -14.42 16.96 -11.48
C GLY A 46 -14.38 16.10 -10.23
N TYR A 47 -13.43 16.37 -9.33
CA TYR A 47 -13.63 16.14 -7.90
C TYR A 47 -13.04 17.30 -7.10
N THR A 48 -13.88 18.33 -6.91
CA THR A 48 -13.62 19.51 -6.09
C THR A 48 -13.77 19.18 -4.60
N LYS A 49 -12.64 19.05 -3.92
CA LYS A 49 -12.27 19.60 -2.59
C LYS A 49 -11.05 18.81 -2.05
N PRO A 50 -10.13 19.44 -1.30
CA PRO A 50 -9.01 18.76 -0.66
C PRO A 50 -9.50 17.96 0.56
N SER A 51 -10.19 16.84 0.33
CA SER A 51 -10.57 15.91 1.40
C SER A 51 -9.74 14.63 1.32
N PRO A 52 -9.48 13.95 2.46
CA PRO A 52 -8.77 12.67 2.48
C PRO A 52 -9.38 11.62 1.53
N GLN A 53 -10.71 11.58 1.42
CA GLN A 53 -11.42 10.67 0.53
C GLN A 53 -11.15 10.95 -0.95
N ALA A 54 -11.21 12.23 -1.36
CA ALA A 54 -10.94 12.62 -2.74
C ALA A 54 -9.46 12.35 -3.11
N TYR A 55 -8.54 12.55 -2.16
CA TYR A 55 -7.13 12.24 -2.33
C TYR A 55 -6.90 10.74 -2.53
N ALA A 56 -7.46 9.89 -1.66
CA ALA A 56 -7.37 8.44 -1.78
C ALA A 56 -7.96 7.91 -3.10
N GLN A 57 -9.08 8.46 -3.55
CA GLN A 57 -9.70 8.11 -4.83
C GLN A 57 -8.78 8.44 -6.02
N ARG A 58 -8.07 9.57 -5.99
CA ARG A 58 -7.09 9.92 -7.02
C ARG A 58 -5.93 8.92 -7.03
N ILE A 59 -5.38 8.56 -5.88
CA ILE A 59 -4.33 7.54 -5.78
C ILE A 59 -4.81 6.21 -6.35
N TYR A 60 -6.06 5.79 -6.06
CA TYR A 60 -6.61 4.54 -6.56
C TYR A 60 -6.69 4.52 -8.09
N GLN A 61 -7.18 5.61 -8.69
CA GLN A 61 -7.27 5.77 -10.14
C GLN A 61 -5.90 5.67 -10.82
N ILE A 62 -4.83 6.04 -10.14
CA ILE A 62 -3.45 5.91 -10.62
C ILE A 62 -2.93 4.46 -10.47
N THR A 63 -3.26 3.80 -9.35
CA THR A 63 -2.53 2.59 -8.89
C THR A 63 -3.30 1.28 -9.02
N GLY A 64 -4.58 1.28 -9.38
CA GLY A 64 -5.40 0.06 -9.43
C GLY A 64 -5.10 -0.83 -10.63
N ASN A 65 -4.02 -1.60 -10.57
CA ASN A 65 -3.39 -2.14 -11.79
C ASN A 65 -3.00 -3.61 -11.74
N VAL A 66 -3.33 -4.40 -10.71
CA VAL A 66 -3.07 -5.86 -10.75
C VAL A 66 -4.31 -6.69 -10.47
N MET A 67 -4.72 -7.48 -11.47
CA MET A 67 -5.73 -8.51 -11.33
C MET A 67 -5.05 -9.80 -10.88
N LEU A 68 -5.52 -10.36 -9.76
CA LEU A 68 -5.08 -11.66 -9.26
C LEU A 68 -6.14 -12.72 -9.58
N GLY A 69 -5.76 -13.72 -10.38
CA GLY A 69 -6.49 -14.97 -10.54
C GLY A 69 -5.99 -16.05 -9.58
N GLU A 70 -6.48 -17.28 -9.75
CA GLU A 70 -6.07 -18.41 -8.89
C GLU A 70 -4.60 -18.83 -9.10
N SER A 71 -4.11 -18.76 -10.34
CA SER A 71 -2.74 -19.14 -10.71
C SER A 71 -2.05 -18.13 -11.64
N VAL A 72 -2.75 -17.05 -12.00
CA VAL A 72 -2.27 -16.05 -12.96
C VAL A 72 -2.42 -14.67 -12.37
N ALA A 73 -1.50 -13.78 -12.70
CA ALA A 73 -1.59 -12.36 -12.45
C ALA A 73 -1.50 -11.60 -13.78
N MET A 74 -2.17 -10.46 -13.84
CA MET A 74 -2.16 -9.61 -15.02
C MET A 74 -2.20 -8.15 -14.60
N TYR A 75 -1.26 -7.35 -15.11
CA TYR A 75 -1.38 -5.91 -14.91
C TYR A 75 -2.43 -5.33 -15.84
N GLN A 76 -3.27 -4.44 -15.34
CA GLN A 76 -4.25 -3.77 -16.17
C GLN A 76 -3.94 -2.28 -16.23
N TYR A 77 -3.98 -1.75 -17.44
CA TYR A 77 -3.70 -0.35 -17.74
C TYR A 77 -4.94 0.38 -18.27
N SER A 78 -6.11 -0.25 -18.23
CA SER A 78 -7.37 0.33 -18.69
C SER A 78 -8.01 1.22 -17.63
N SER A 79 -8.58 2.34 -18.07
CA SER A 79 -9.41 3.20 -17.23
C SER A 79 -10.90 2.85 -17.38
N PRO A 80 -11.67 2.68 -16.28
CA PRO A 80 -11.25 2.82 -14.90
C PRO A 80 -10.46 1.60 -14.38
N ALA A 81 -9.44 1.89 -13.58
CA ALA A 81 -8.73 0.93 -12.76
C ALA A 81 -9.69 0.30 -11.73
N MET A 82 -9.91 -1.01 -11.79
CA MET A 82 -10.84 -1.74 -10.91
C MET A 82 -10.18 -2.82 -10.04
N HIS A 83 -8.85 -2.92 -10.09
CA HIS A 83 -8.10 -4.02 -9.52
C HIS A 83 -7.22 -3.59 -8.33
N GLN A 84 -6.48 -4.54 -7.75
CA GLN A 84 -5.69 -4.31 -6.55
C GLN A 84 -4.57 -3.31 -6.81
N ASN A 85 -4.16 -2.61 -5.75
CA ASN A 85 -2.96 -1.78 -5.76
C ASN A 85 -1.75 -2.67 -5.43
N PRO A 86 -0.91 -3.03 -6.41
CA PRO A 86 0.30 -3.78 -6.11
C PRO A 86 1.32 -2.90 -5.37
N PRO A 87 2.24 -3.51 -4.59
CA PRO A 87 3.34 -2.81 -3.94
C PRO A 87 4.10 -1.84 -4.85
N SER A 88 4.43 -2.24 -6.09
CA SER A 88 5.11 -1.43 -7.09
C SER A 88 4.37 -0.15 -7.48
N ALA A 89 3.03 -0.21 -7.54
CA ALA A 89 2.21 0.97 -7.82
C ALA A 89 2.16 1.91 -6.61
N LEU A 90 2.06 1.35 -5.41
CA LEU A 90 2.04 2.13 -4.16
C LEU A 90 3.38 2.86 -3.93
N THR A 91 4.52 2.19 -4.15
CA THR A 91 5.83 2.83 -4.05
C THR A 91 6.06 3.88 -5.13
N CYS A 92 5.62 3.60 -6.37
CA CYS A 92 5.70 4.58 -7.44
C CYS A 92 4.94 5.87 -7.09
N VAL A 93 3.73 5.77 -6.54
CA VAL A 93 2.97 6.94 -6.10
C VAL A 93 3.58 7.63 -4.89
N ALA A 94 4.10 6.87 -3.91
CA ALA A 94 4.82 7.47 -2.78
C ALA A 94 6.02 8.30 -3.27
N HIS A 95 6.83 7.73 -4.16
CA HIS A 95 7.98 8.41 -4.75
C HIS A 95 7.57 9.66 -5.53
N ARG A 96 6.56 9.53 -6.40
CA ARG A 96 6.04 10.66 -7.16
C ARG A 96 5.48 11.74 -6.25
N SER A 97 4.95 11.40 -5.07
CA SER A 97 4.44 12.37 -4.09
C SER A 97 5.55 13.09 -3.29
N GLY A 98 6.81 12.95 -3.70
CA GLY A 98 7.95 13.67 -3.13
C GLY A 98 8.80 12.86 -2.16
N MET A 99 8.50 11.57 -1.95
CA MET A 99 9.38 10.71 -1.14
C MET A 99 10.61 10.29 -1.93
N GLU A 100 11.80 10.41 -1.33
CA GLU A 100 13.00 9.83 -1.92
C GLU A 100 12.93 8.30 -1.93
N ALA A 101 13.50 7.66 -2.97
CA ALA A 101 13.49 6.19 -3.06
C ALA A 101 14.19 5.52 -1.87
N SER A 102 15.23 6.16 -1.30
CA SER A 102 15.93 5.72 -0.09
C SER A 102 15.04 5.72 1.17
N CYS A 103 13.93 6.47 1.14
CA CYS A 103 12.94 6.57 2.22
C CYS A 103 11.76 5.60 2.03
N ILE A 104 11.79 4.76 0.99
CA ILE A 104 10.74 3.78 0.68
C ILE A 104 11.39 2.39 0.72
N ARG A 105 11.08 1.62 1.76
CA ARG A 105 11.55 0.23 1.91
C ARG A 105 10.39 -0.73 1.77
N VAL A 106 10.49 -1.67 0.84
CA VAL A 106 9.50 -2.74 0.67
C VAL A 106 10.10 -4.04 1.13
N SER A 107 9.48 -4.64 2.13
CA SER A 107 9.97 -5.87 2.72
C SER A 107 8.95 -6.98 2.53
N TYR A 108 9.47 -8.20 2.38
CA TYR A 108 8.64 -9.40 2.25
C TYR A 108 9.18 -10.57 3.07
N ASN A 109 8.32 -11.51 3.45
CA ASN A 109 8.70 -12.79 4.09
C ASN A 109 8.57 -13.99 3.12
N ILE A 110 8.97 -15.18 3.56
CA ILE A 110 8.92 -16.41 2.75
C ILE A 110 7.50 -16.72 2.25
N ALA A 111 6.48 -16.59 3.09
CA ALA A 111 5.10 -16.91 2.71
C ALA A 111 4.59 -15.99 1.59
N ALA A 112 4.90 -14.70 1.69
CA ALA A 112 4.63 -13.70 0.69
C ALA A 112 5.34 -14.01 -0.64
N GLN A 113 6.64 -14.31 -0.58
CA GLN A 113 7.42 -14.71 -1.76
C GLN A 113 6.79 -15.94 -2.42
N GLU A 114 6.54 -17.00 -1.67
CA GLU A 114 5.93 -18.23 -2.20
C GLU A 114 4.56 -18.02 -2.80
N TYR A 115 3.71 -17.15 -2.24
CA TYR A 115 2.39 -16.87 -2.79
C TYR A 115 2.50 -16.16 -4.15
N PHE A 116 3.26 -15.07 -4.22
CA PHE A 116 3.35 -14.27 -5.45
C PHE A 116 4.21 -14.92 -6.54
N SER A 117 5.20 -15.75 -6.19
CA SER A 117 5.99 -16.50 -7.17
C SER A 117 5.19 -17.61 -7.87
N ARG A 118 4.07 -18.06 -7.30
CA ARG A 118 3.17 -19.05 -7.93
C ARG A 118 2.23 -18.44 -8.98
N LEU A 119 2.09 -17.12 -9.00
CA LEU A 119 1.21 -16.42 -9.93
C LEU A 119 1.98 -16.13 -11.22
N GLU A 120 1.65 -16.86 -12.28
CA GLU A 120 2.22 -16.65 -13.62
C GLU A 120 1.81 -15.27 -14.15
N LEU A 121 2.77 -14.51 -14.66
CA LEU A 121 2.52 -13.16 -15.16
C LEU A 121 2.29 -13.15 -16.67
N GLN A 122 1.07 -12.79 -17.10
CA GLN A 122 0.67 -13.02 -18.50
C GLN A 122 1.05 -11.91 -19.49
N ASN A 123 1.25 -10.67 -19.03
CA ASN A 123 1.28 -9.51 -19.93
C ASN A 123 2.36 -8.48 -19.62
N ILE A 124 3.32 -8.83 -18.77
CA ILE A 124 4.55 -8.07 -18.61
C ILE A 124 5.74 -9.01 -18.78
N SER A 125 6.46 -8.82 -19.88
CA SER A 125 7.75 -9.45 -20.16
C SER A 125 8.88 -8.58 -19.59
N PRO A 126 10.02 -9.15 -19.12
CA PRO A 126 10.44 -10.55 -19.22
C PRO A 126 10.14 -11.41 -17.99
N TRP A 127 9.36 -10.92 -17.02
CA TRP A 127 9.22 -11.59 -15.73
C TRP A 127 8.24 -12.77 -15.79
N PRO A 128 8.64 -13.95 -15.30
CA PRO A 128 7.81 -15.15 -15.38
C PRO A 128 6.67 -15.18 -14.34
N ASN A 129 6.81 -14.44 -13.24
CA ASN A 129 5.84 -14.42 -12.15
C ASN A 129 5.69 -13.02 -11.54
N LEU A 130 4.61 -12.84 -10.78
CA LEU A 130 4.26 -11.56 -10.19
C LEU A 130 5.30 -11.08 -9.16
N PHE A 131 5.90 -11.99 -8.39
CA PHE A 131 6.91 -11.62 -7.40
C PHE A 131 8.13 -10.95 -8.05
N ASP A 132 8.73 -11.59 -9.06
CA ASP A 132 9.92 -11.07 -9.74
C ASP A 132 9.64 -9.73 -10.43
N ALA A 133 8.45 -9.58 -11.01
CA ALA A 133 8.01 -8.32 -11.60
C ALA A 133 7.89 -7.21 -10.56
N GLU A 134 7.25 -7.47 -9.43
CA GLU A 134 7.11 -6.49 -8.35
C GLU A 134 8.47 -6.03 -7.83
N VAL A 135 9.39 -6.96 -7.56
CA VAL A 135 10.73 -6.63 -7.08
C VAL A 135 11.46 -5.74 -8.09
N ALA A 136 11.42 -6.10 -9.37
CA ALA A 136 12.11 -5.37 -10.43
C ALA A 136 11.48 -4.01 -10.76
N LEU A 137 10.15 -3.88 -10.64
CA LEU A 137 9.45 -2.61 -10.85
C LEU A 137 9.69 -1.63 -9.70
N ILE A 138 9.91 -2.12 -8.48
CA ILE A 138 10.21 -1.26 -7.32
C ILE A 138 11.67 -0.82 -7.32
N SER A 139 12.61 -1.77 -7.39
CA SER A 139 14.02 -1.50 -7.17
C SER A 139 14.82 -1.40 -8.48
N PRO A 140 15.69 -0.38 -8.64
CA PRO A 140 16.06 0.64 -7.66
C PRO A 140 15.24 1.95 -7.76
N GLN A 141 14.22 2.00 -8.62
CA GLN A 141 13.65 3.28 -9.05
C GLN A 141 12.74 3.95 -8.00
N PHE A 142 11.90 3.17 -7.33
CA PHE A 142 10.83 3.68 -6.46
C PHE A 142 10.99 3.23 -5.01
N GLY A 143 12.02 2.45 -4.70
CA GLY A 143 12.32 2.00 -3.36
C GLY A 143 13.39 0.91 -3.31
N GLU A 144 13.72 0.51 -2.09
CA GLU A 144 14.60 -0.63 -1.82
C GLU A 144 13.74 -1.84 -1.44
N VAL A 145 13.99 -2.98 -2.10
CA VAL A 145 13.30 -4.23 -1.78
C VAL A 145 14.18 -5.12 -0.91
N MET A 146 13.65 -5.56 0.23
CA MET A 146 14.35 -6.34 1.25
C MET A 146 13.65 -7.68 1.49
N GLY A 147 14.39 -8.79 1.45
CA GLY A 147 13.82 -10.07 1.86
C GLY A 147 14.54 -11.32 1.37
N PRO A 148 14.03 -12.50 1.76
CA PRO A 148 12.94 -12.70 2.72
C PRO A 148 13.37 -12.35 4.16
N VAL A 149 12.55 -11.60 4.89
CA VAL A 149 12.79 -11.16 6.27
C VAL A 149 11.54 -11.33 7.14
N GLU A 150 11.74 -11.48 8.45
CA GLU A 150 10.64 -11.47 9.41
C GLU A 150 10.24 -10.03 9.73
N TYR A 151 8.93 -9.78 9.83
CA TYR A 151 8.44 -8.50 10.33
C TYR A 151 8.49 -8.53 11.86
N LEU A 152 9.44 -7.78 12.43
CA LEU A 152 9.71 -7.78 13.86
C LEU A 152 9.57 -6.41 14.53
N SER A 153 9.42 -5.33 13.75
CA SER A 153 9.43 -3.96 14.28
C SER A 153 8.13 -3.21 14.01
N PHE A 154 7.67 -2.48 15.02
CA PHE A 154 6.68 -1.42 14.83
C PHE A 154 7.34 -0.16 14.25
N PRO A 155 6.60 0.69 13.54
CA PRO A 155 7.14 1.94 13.03
C PRO A 155 7.68 2.84 14.15
N GLU A 156 8.80 3.50 13.88
CA GLU A 156 9.33 4.59 14.70
C GLU A 156 8.52 5.89 14.51
N LYS A 157 8.84 6.96 15.24
CA LYS A 157 8.08 8.23 15.20
C LYS A 157 8.15 8.98 13.87
N ASN A 158 9.10 8.62 13.02
CA ASN A 158 9.29 9.16 11.68
C ASN A 158 8.92 8.14 10.60
N GLN A 159 8.31 7.01 10.96
CA GLN A 159 7.98 5.93 10.02
C GLN A 159 6.49 5.63 10.01
N VAL A 160 5.97 5.29 8.84
CA VAL A 160 4.64 4.73 8.67
C VAL A 160 4.77 3.47 7.83
N HIS A 161 4.12 2.38 8.26
CA HIS A 161 4.12 1.13 7.50
C HIS A 161 2.75 0.85 6.90
N LEU A 162 2.71 0.56 5.60
CA LEU A 162 1.56 -0.05 4.93
C LEU A 162 1.72 -1.57 5.00
N LEU A 163 0.73 -2.28 5.55
CA LEU A 163 0.79 -3.72 5.75
C LEU A 163 -0.22 -4.45 4.87
N GLY A 164 0.24 -5.45 4.11
CA GLY A 164 -0.62 -6.38 3.41
C GLY A 164 -1.20 -7.40 4.40
N VAL A 165 -2.53 -7.47 4.51
CA VAL A 165 -3.25 -8.32 5.46
C VAL A 165 -4.38 -9.12 4.78
N ASN A 166 -4.88 -10.13 5.50
CA ASN A 166 -5.97 -11.02 5.08
C ASN A 166 -5.69 -11.70 3.73
N ASP A 167 -4.54 -12.38 3.65
CA ASP A 167 -4.07 -13.13 2.48
C ASP A 167 -3.94 -12.23 1.22
N HIS A 168 -3.28 -11.09 1.39
CA HIS A 168 -2.98 -10.08 0.35
C HIS A 168 -4.20 -9.34 -0.21
N LYS A 169 -5.38 -9.48 0.39
CA LYS A 169 -6.63 -8.87 -0.10
C LYS A 169 -6.89 -7.47 0.48
N HIS A 170 -6.11 -7.06 1.47
CA HIS A 170 -6.35 -5.80 2.17
C HIS A 170 -5.06 -5.11 2.57
N TRP A 171 -5.12 -3.79 2.62
CA TRP A 171 -4.03 -2.93 3.11
C TRP A 171 -4.52 -2.09 4.27
N ILE A 172 -3.77 -2.16 5.37
CA ILE A 172 -3.90 -1.24 6.50
C ILE A 172 -2.63 -0.39 6.60
N VAL A 173 -2.71 0.72 7.31
CA VAL A 173 -1.55 1.55 7.61
C VAL A 173 -1.41 1.71 9.11
N ILE A 174 -0.16 1.62 9.59
CA ILE A 174 0.18 1.83 10.99
C ILE A 174 1.27 2.90 11.11
N GLY A 175 1.06 3.83 12.03
CA GLY A 175 2.02 4.87 12.40
C GLY A 175 2.79 4.47 13.65
N TYR A 176 3.10 5.41 14.54
CA TYR A 176 3.83 5.09 15.78
C TYR A 176 2.95 4.37 16.81
N ASP A 177 1.72 4.85 17.02
CA ASP A 177 0.78 4.39 18.05
C ASP A 177 -0.67 4.24 17.55
N THR A 178 -0.92 4.61 16.29
CA THR A 178 -2.25 4.56 15.66
C THR A 178 -2.24 3.73 14.39
N CYS A 179 -3.35 3.05 14.13
CA CYS A 179 -3.63 2.27 12.93
C CYS A 179 -4.85 2.88 12.23
N TYR A 180 -4.87 2.83 10.91
CA TYR A 180 -6.03 3.14 10.10
C TYR A 180 -6.38 1.93 9.21
N ASP A 181 -7.61 1.45 9.37
CA ASP A 181 -8.21 0.41 8.53
C ASP A 181 -9.07 1.04 7.44
N SER A 182 -8.55 1.03 6.22
CA SER A 182 -9.23 1.57 5.05
C SER A 182 -10.55 0.86 4.69
N ALA A 183 -10.77 -0.38 5.14
CA ALA A 183 -12.02 -1.09 4.85
C ALA A 183 -13.20 -0.58 5.69
N SER A 184 -12.94 -0.24 6.95
CA SER A 184 -13.96 0.25 7.88
C SER A 184 -13.96 1.77 8.05
N GLY A 185 -12.85 2.43 7.71
CA GLY A 185 -12.62 3.83 8.06
C GLY A 185 -12.27 4.04 9.54
N THR A 186 -11.97 2.97 10.27
CA THR A 186 -11.64 3.06 11.69
C THR A 186 -10.18 3.49 11.88
N VAL A 187 -9.98 4.49 12.75
CA VAL A 187 -8.69 4.84 13.33
C VAL A 187 -8.69 4.38 14.78
N CYS A 188 -7.66 3.64 15.18
CA CYS A 188 -7.57 3.10 16.54
C CYS A 188 -6.12 3.01 17.01
N ARG A 189 -5.95 2.94 18.33
CA ARG A 189 -4.64 2.61 18.92
C ARG A 189 -4.42 1.11 18.89
N TYR A 190 -3.16 0.70 18.84
CA TYR A 190 -2.75 -0.70 18.96
C TYR A 190 -1.69 -0.85 20.06
N ASP A 191 -1.64 -2.05 20.63
CA ASP A 191 -0.73 -2.38 21.72
C ASP A 191 0.68 -2.64 21.15
N ARG A 192 1.67 -1.85 21.62
CA ARG A 192 3.07 -1.95 21.22
C ARG A 192 3.90 -2.81 22.18
N GLU A 193 3.34 -3.13 23.35
CA GLU A 193 4.02 -3.91 24.39
C GLU A 193 3.90 -5.42 24.12
N GLN A 194 2.95 -5.83 23.25
CA GLN A 194 2.91 -7.19 22.75
C GLN A 194 3.95 -7.37 21.63
N PRO A 195 4.97 -8.23 21.82
CA PRO A 195 5.92 -8.52 20.76
C PRO A 195 5.16 -9.10 19.57
N LEU A 196 5.44 -8.59 18.37
CA LEU A 196 4.95 -9.17 17.13
C LEU A 196 5.55 -10.57 16.98
N PRO A 197 4.72 -11.62 16.93
CA PRO A 197 4.79 -12.49 15.78
C PRO A 197 3.49 -12.38 15.00
N LEU A 198 3.62 -11.91 13.77
CA LEU A 198 2.54 -11.55 12.86
C LEU A 198 1.82 -12.75 12.25
N ARG A 199 1.10 -13.50 13.08
CA ARG A 199 -0.09 -14.20 12.58
C ARG A 199 -1.35 -13.37 12.78
N THR A 200 -1.34 -12.43 13.72
CA THR A 200 -2.48 -11.56 14.00
C THR A 200 -2.00 -10.16 14.43
N PHE A 201 -2.26 -9.12 13.64
CA PHE A 201 -2.23 -7.74 14.15
C PHE A 201 -3.59 -7.43 14.77
N ILE A 202 -3.59 -6.96 16.00
CA ILE A 202 -4.82 -6.67 16.75
C ILE A 202 -4.98 -5.17 16.80
N THR A 203 -5.97 -4.68 16.06
CA THR A 203 -6.65 -3.44 16.46
C THR A 203 -7.61 -3.77 17.59
N LEU A 204 -7.96 -2.81 18.44
CA LEU A 204 -8.93 -3.02 19.53
C LEU A 204 -10.27 -3.63 19.07
N GLU A 205 -10.58 -3.57 17.77
CA GLU A 205 -11.85 -4.01 17.17
C GLU A 205 -11.72 -5.17 16.18
N ARG A 206 -10.54 -5.42 15.60
CA ARG A 206 -10.32 -6.44 14.55
C ARG A 206 -8.96 -7.12 14.63
N LYS A 207 -8.97 -8.40 14.27
CA LYS A 207 -7.80 -9.27 14.10
C LYS A 207 -7.44 -9.39 12.62
N TYR A 208 -6.24 -8.99 12.24
CA TYR A 208 -5.73 -9.07 10.86
C TYR A 208 -4.68 -10.15 10.74
N LYS A 209 -4.80 -11.03 9.73
CA LYS A 209 -3.72 -11.97 9.43
C LYS A 209 -2.69 -11.27 8.53
N PHE A 210 -1.46 -11.12 8.99
CA PHE A 210 -0.40 -10.53 8.15
C PHE A 210 -0.09 -11.44 6.96
N SER A 211 0.04 -10.82 5.79
CA SER A 211 0.25 -11.55 4.54
C SER A 211 1.72 -11.62 4.15
N GLY A 212 2.60 -10.89 4.85
CA GLY A 212 4.04 -11.00 4.63
C GLY A 212 4.66 -9.95 3.72
N TRP A 213 3.88 -9.02 3.13
CA TRP A 213 4.41 -7.82 2.45
C TRP A 213 4.13 -6.57 3.28
N TRP A 214 5.07 -5.65 3.32
CA TRP A 214 4.87 -4.31 3.88
C TRP A 214 5.76 -3.27 3.21
N ILE A 215 5.31 -2.01 3.26
CA ILE A 215 6.03 -0.84 2.76
C ILE A 215 6.28 0.07 3.95
N SER A 216 7.55 0.30 4.31
CA SER A 216 7.96 1.35 5.25
C SER A 216 8.23 2.64 4.49
N LEU A 217 7.59 3.71 4.94
CA LEU A 217 7.81 5.08 4.50
C LEU A 217 8.50 5.83 5.63
N GLU A 218 9.66 6.41 5.37
CA GLU A 218 10.51 7.06 6.39
C GLU A 218 10.66 8.55 6.11
N ARG A 219 10.40 9.40 7.10
CA ARG A 219 10.70 10.84 7.03
C ARG A 219 12.19 11.06 7.28
N GLN A 220 12.79 11.91 6.45
CA GLN A 220 14.17 12.41 6.61
C GLN A 220 14.31 13.32 7.83
#